data_AF-A0A432UNZ8-F1
#
_entry.id   AF-A0A432UNZ8-F1
#
_cell.length_a   1.000
_cell.length_b   1.000
_cell.length_c   1.000
_cell.angle_alpha   90.00
_cell.angle_beta   90.00
_cell.angle_gamma   90.00
#
_symmetry.space_group_name_H-M   'P 1'
#
loop_
_entity.id
_entity.type
_entity.pdbx_description
1 polymer ?
#
loop_
_entity_poly.entity_id
_entity_poly.type
_entity_poly.pdbx_seq_one_letter_code
_entity_poly.pdbx_strand_id
1 'polypeptide(L)' 'MIDPKTLDDLARRLSKLMPESLNQFQGDIEKNLKSGLQGVLQKMDLVTREEYEVQTALLQRSRERLVTLEARIKALEEQ' A
#
# COMPACT_ATOMS: atom_id res chain seq x y z
N MET A 1 -2.29 -3.29 2.49
CA MET A 1 -3.23 -2.47 1.70
C MET A 1 -3.77 -1.37 2.59
N ILE A 2 -4.11 -0.22 2.00
CA ILE A 2 -4.77 0.85 2.73
C ILE A 2 -6.26 0.48 2.77
N ASP A 3 -6.71 0.07 3.95
CA ASP A 3 -8.08 -0.33 4.20
C ASP A 3 -8.92 0.95 4.39
N PRO A 4 -10.15 1.07 3.84
CA PRO A 4 -11.05 2.17 4.19
C PRO A 4 -11.19 2.37 5.72
N LYS A 5 -11.06 1.30 6.52
CA LYS A 5 -11.01 1.40 7.99
C LYS A 5 -9.78 2.13 8.50
N THR A 6 -8.61 1.92 7.88
CA THR A 6 -7.38 2.65 8.25
C THR A 6 -7.46 4.12 7.89
N LEU A 7 -8.19 4.46 6.82
CA LEU A 7 -8.41 5.84 6.41
C LEU A 7 -9.35 6.57 7.37
N ASP A 8 -10.42 5.90 7.79
CA ASP A 8 -11.36 6.42 8.79
C ASP A 8 -10.68 6.56 10.16
N ASP A 9 -9.82 5.62 10.56
CA ASP A 9 -9.02 5.73 11.78
C ASP A 9 -8.01 6.89 11.72
N LEU A 10 -7.40 7.13 10.57
CA LEU A 10 -6.51 8.27 10.36
C LEU A 10 -7.28 9.59 10.48
N ALA A 11 -8.42 9.70 9.81
CA ALA A 11 -9.30 10.87 9.88
C ALA A 11 -9.76 11.14 11.32
N ARG A 12 -10.11 10.09 12.08
CA ARG A 12 -10.50 10.17 13.50
C ARG A 12 -9.34 10.57 14.42
N ARG A 13 -8.12 10.12 14.15
CA ARG A 13 -6.94 10.54 14.93
C ARG A 13 -6.60 12.00 14.67
N LEU A 14 -6.70 12.44 13.42
CA LEU A 14 -6.49 13.84 13.05
C LEU A 14 -7.58 14.74 13.64
N SER A 15 -8.84 14.30 13.66
CA SER A 15 -9.93 15.08 14.24
C SER A 15 -9.84 15.22 15.76
N LYS A 16 -9.26 14.22 16.46
CA LYS A 16 -8.98 14.28 17.91
C LYS A 16 -7.84 15.22 18.30
N LEU A 17 -6.98 15.61 17.36
CA LEU A 17 -5.89 16.57 17.59
C LEU A 17 -6.33 18.02 17.34
N MET A 18 -7.61 18.25 17.01
CA MET A 18 -8.12 19.59 16.74
C MET A 18 -8.48 20.36 18.02
N PRO A 19 -8.34 21.71 18.01
CA PRO A 19 -8.75 22.56 19.13
C PRO A 19 -10.23 22.44 19.47
N GLU A 20 -10.58 22.51 20.76
CA GLU A 20 -11.98 22.41 21.24
C GLU A 20 -12.92 23.48 20.64
N SER A 21 -12.38 24.61 20.22
CA SER A 21 -13.11 25.68 19.51
C SER A 21 -13.73 25.23 18.18
N LEU A 22 -13.27 24.11 17.62
CA LEU A 22 -13.78 23.54 16.36
C LEU A 22 -14.70 22.32 16.57
N ASN A 23 -15.03 21.95 17.81
CA ASN A 23 -15.89 20.78 18.10
C ASN A 23 -17.28 20.88 17.45
N GLN A 24 -17.82 22.08 17.28
CA GLN A 24 -19.12 22.28 16.61
C GLN A 24 -19.07 21.96 15.10
N PHE A 25 -17.88 21.95 14.50
CA PHE A 25 -17.64 21.66 13.09
C PHE A 25 -16.94 20.30 12.87
N GLN A 26 -16.85 19.46 13.90
CA GLN A 26 -16.08 18.21 13.86
C GLN A 26 -16.50 17.29 12.70
N GLY A 27 -17.81 17.16 12.44
CA GLY A 27 -18.33 16.32 11.36
C GLY A 27 -17.97 16.81 9.96
N ASP A 28 -18.02 18.13 9.73
CA ASP A 28 -17.65 18.73 8.45
C ASP A 28 -16.15 18.65 8.20
N ILE A 29 -15.35 18.81 9.26
CA ILE A 29 -13.89 18.68 9.16
C ILE A 29 -13.49 17.21 8.92
N GLU A 30 -14.10 16.24 9.61
CA GLU A 30 -13.86 14.82 9.36
C GLU A 30 -14.16 14.44 7.91
N LYS A 31 -15.28 14.94 7.36
CA LYS A 31 -15.65 14.73 5.96
C LYS A 31 -14.64 15.34 4.99
N ASN A 32 -14.22 16.58 5.22
CA ASN A 32 -13.23 17.27 4.39
C ASN A 32 -11.84 16.60 4.46
N LEU A 33 -11.42 16.15 5.65
CA LEU A 33 -10.18 15.39 5.83
C LEU A 33 -10.25 14.06 5.09
N LYS A 34 -11.35 13.31 5.22
CA LYS A 34 -11.55 12.05 4.50
C LYS A 34 -11.48 12.24 2.98
N SER A 35 -12.19 13.23 2.44
CA SER A 35 -12.12 13.55 1.01
C SER A 35 -10.73 14.00 0.57
N GLY A 36 -10.03 14.80 1.38
CA GLY A 36 -8.65 15.20 1.11
C GLY A 36 -7.68 14.01 1.08
N LEU A 37 -7.78 13.11 2.06
CA LEU A 37 -6.96 11.90 2.12
C LEU A 37 -7.25 10.95 0.95
N GLN A 38 -8.52 10.77 0.58
CA GLN A 38 -8.91 10.02 -0.61
C GLN A 38 -8.34 10.63 -1.89
N GLY A 39 -8.39 11.95 -2.03
CA GLY A 39 -7.82 12.66 -3.18
C GLY A 39 -6.29 12.57 -3.26
N VAL A 40 -5.59 12.55 -2.12
CA VAL A 40 -4.13 12.32 -2.08
C VAL A 40 -3.80 10.89 -2.47
N LEU A 41 -4.53 9.90 -1.94
CA LEU A 41 -4.36 8.49 -2.28
C LEU A 41 -4.56 8.22 -3.77
N GLN A 42 -5.55 8.86 -4.40
CA GLN A 42 -5.76 8.77 -5.84
C GLN A 42 -4.62 9.39 -6.67
N LYS A 43 -3.88 10.34 -6.11
CA LYS A 43 -2.71 10.95 -6.75
C LYS A 43 -1.42 10.18 -6.51
N MET A 44 -1.43 9.18 -5.63
CA MET A 44 -0.30 8.27 -5.47
C MET A 44 -0.37 7.22 -6.57
N ASP A 45 0.79 6.77 -7.08
CA ASP A 45 0.90 5.68 -8.06
C ASP A 45 0.60 4.32 -7.39
N LEU A 46 -0.65 4.15 -6.92
CA LEU A 46 -1.10 2.95 -6.24
C LEU A 46 -1.34 1.84 -7.24
N VAL A 47 -0.76 0.67 -6.99
CA VAL A 47 -1.08 -0.57 -7.71
C VAL A 47 -2.21 -1.31 -7.01
N THR A 48 -3.03 -2.00 -7.79
CA THR A 48 -4.08 -2.86 -7.24
C THR A 48 -3.48 -4.08 -6.53
N ARG A 49 -4.28 -4.71 -5.65
CA ARG A 49 -3.88 -5.94 -4.96
C ARG A 49 -3.52 -7.05 -5.95
N GLU A 50 -4.34 -7.19 -6.99
CA GLU A 50 -4.19 -8.22 -8.01
C GLU A 50 -2.87 -8.02 -8.79
N GLU A 51 -2.58 -6.78 -9.22
CA GLU A 51 -1.31 -6.46 -9.89
C GLU A 51 -0.10 -6.74 -8.99
N TYR A 52 -0.18 -6.38 -7.70
CA TYR A 52 0.88 -6.68 -6.74
C TYR A 52 1.10 -8.20 -6.57
N GLU A 53 0.02 -8.97 -6.45
CA GLU A 53 0.09 -10.43 -6.32
C GLU A 53 0.67 -11.08 -7.58
N VAL A 54 0.26 -10.61 -8.77
CA VAL A 54 0.82 -11.05 -10.06
C VAL A 54 2.32 -10.78 -10.13
N GLN A 55 2.76 -9.56 -9.79
CA GLN A 55 4.19 -9.21 -9.79
C GLN A 55 4.99 -10.07 -8.81
N THR A 56 4.44 -10.32 -7.62
CA THR A 56 5.07 -11.16 -6.59
C THR A 56 5.23 -12.60 -7.09
N ALA A 57 4.20 -13.17 -7.71
CA ALA A 57 4.24 -14.51 -8.29
C ALA A 57 5.26 -14.61 -9.45
N LEU A 58 5.32 -13.59 -10.32
CA LEU A 58 6.30 -13.52 -11.39
C LEU A 58 7.74 -13.45 -10.87
N LEU A 59 7.96 -12.66 -9.81
CA LEU A 59 9.27 -12.55 -9.16
C LEU A 59 9.69 -13.89 -8.54
N GLN A 60 8.77 -14.57 -7.85
CA GLN A 60 9.03 -15.87 -7.25
C GLN A 60 9.45 -16.91 -8.31
N ARG A 61 8.68 -17.01 -9.40
CA ARG A 61 9.00 -17.90 -10.53
C ARG A 61 10.36 -17.58 -11.16
N SER A 62 10.70 -16.30 -11.25
CA SER A 62 11.98 -15.86 -11.81
C SER A 62 13.14 -16.27 -10.91
N ARG A 63 12.99 -16.18 -9.58
CA ARG A 63 13.98 -16.67 -8.61
C ARG A 63 14.20 -18.17 -8.72
N GLU A 64 13.13 -18.95 -8.83
CA GLU A 64 13.23 -20.42 -9.00
C GLU A 64 13.98 -20.80 -10.27
N ARG A 65 13.73 -20.08 -11.37
CA ARG A 65 14.47 -20.25 -12.63
C ARG A 65 15.93 -19.88 -12.49
N LEU A 66 16.25 -18.80 -11.80
CA LEU A 66 17.64 -18.39 -11.54
C LEU A 66 18.39 -19.47 -10.76
N VAL A 67 17.82 -19.96 -9.65
CA VAL A 67 18.44 -21.03 -8.85
C VAL A 67 18.70 -22.28 -9.69
N THR A 68 17.75 -22.65 -10.55
CA THR A 68 17.90 -23.81 -11.46
C THR A 68 19.03 -23.59 -12.46
N LEU A 69 19.13 -22.39 -13.05
CA LEU A 69 20.19 -22.07 -14.01
C LEU A 69 21.56 -21.99 -13.34
N GLU A 70 21.65 -21.39 -12.15
CA GLU A 70 22.88 -21.35 -11.34
C GLU A 70 23.38 -22.75 -11.02
N ALA A 71 22.49 -23.67 -10.63
CA ALA A 71 22.84 -25.06 -10.37
C ALA A 71 23.37 -25.77 -11.63
N ARG A 72 22.75 -25.51 -12.81
CA ARG A 72 23.21 -26.06 -14.09
C ARG A 72 24.58 -25.52 -14.50
N ILE A 73 24.81 -24.22 -14.32
CA ILE A 73 26.11 -23.60 -14.63
C ILE A 73 27.18 -24.20 -13.73
N LYS A 74 26.93 -24.28 -12.42
CA LYS A 74 27.89 -24.88 -11.48
C LYS A 74 28.25 -26.32 -11.85
N ALA A 75 27.26 -27.14 -12.23
CA ALA A 75 27.50 -28.51 -12.68
C ALA A 75 28.33 -28.59 -13.98
N LEU A 76 28.25 -27.58 -14.85
CA LEU A 76 29.07 -27.49 -16.07
C LEU A 76 30.47 -26.94 -15.79
N GLU A 77 30.64 -26.05 -14.81
CA GLU A 77 31.95 -25.53 -14.39
C GLU A 77 32.78 -26.57 -13.62
N GLU A 78 32.12 -27.57 -13.02
CA GLU A 78 32.74 -28.71 -12.34
C GLU A 78 33.12 -29.86 -13.31
N GLN A 79 32.81 -29.75 -14.61
CA GLN A 79 33.24 -30.67 -15.68
C GLN A 79 34.51 -30.18 -16.39
#